data_AF-A0A971VTL5-F1
#
_entry.id   AF-A0A971VTL5-F1
#
_cell.length_a   1.000
_cell.length_b   1.000
_cell.length_c   1.000
_cell.angle_alpha   90.00
_cell.angle_beta   90.00
_cell.angle_gamma   90.00
#
_symmetry.space_group_name_H-M   'P 1'
#
loop_
_entity.id
_entity.type
_entity.pdbx_description
1 polymer ?
#
loop_
_entity_poly.entity_id
_entity_poly.type
_entity_poly.pdbx_seq_one_letter_code
_entity_poly.pdbx_strand_id
1 'polypeptide(L)'
;SVFKSITFDNGPEFSTVDEIEGNGRLTAYYAHPYSSFERGTSENWNGIVRRFIPKGRSLADLEAEMLTRINRYINQLPRRRFNYKTPEELFEEKLKDIIKSASTPKRCSACCT
;
A
#
# COMPACT_ATOMS: atom_id res chain seq x y z
N SER A 1 -0.77 -12.57 7.98
CA SER A 1 -1.21 -11.24 7.54
C SER A 1 -0.55 -10.93 6.21
N VAL A 2 -1.28 -10.37 5.23
CA VAL A 2 -0.70 -9.92 3.94
C VAL A 2 0.13 -8.66 4.15
N PHE A 3 -0.39 -7.72 4.93
CA PHE A 3 0.30 -6.48 5.31
C PHE A 3 0.95 -6.65 6.67
N LYS A 4 2.22 -6.28 6.77
CA LYS A 4 3.00 -6.32 8.02
C LYS A 4 3.10 -4.96 8.68
N SER A 5 3.12 -3.90 7.87
CA SER A 5 3.23 -2.54 8.35
C SER A 5 2.57 -1.54 7.40
N ILE A 6 2.27 -0.36 7.91
CA ILE A 6 1.78 0.80 7.15
C ILE A 6 2.67 2.00 7.50
N THR A 7 2.97 2.83 6.50
CA THR A 7 3.71 4.07 6.68
C THR A 7 2.78 5.27 6.48
N PHE A 8 2.71 6.16 7.45
CA PHE A 8 1.90 7.37 7.47
C PHE A 8 2.77 8.62 7.33
N ASP A 9 2.13 9.74 6.97
CA ASP A 9 2.74 11.07 7.09
C ASP A 9 2.25 11.68 8.39
N ASN A 10 2.80 12.84 8.74
CA ASN A 10 2.41 13.55 9.95
C ASN A 10 1.12 14.37 9.74
N GLY A 11 0.24 13.93 8.84
CA GLY A 11 -1.08 14.51 8.66
C GLY A 11 -1.93 14.28 9.92
N PRO A 12 -2.67 15.31 10.40
CA PRO A 12 -3.52 15.16 11.58
C PRO A 12 -4.64 14.11 11.39
N GLU A 13 -4.99 13.79 10.15
CA GLU A 13 -5.96 12.77 9.78
C GLU A 13 -5.56 11.35 10.22
N PHE A 14 -4.26 11.13 10.50
CA PHE A 14 -3.71 9.85 10.93
C PHE A 14 -3.43 9.76 12.43
N SER A 15 -3.93 10.72 13.22
CA SER A 15 -3.72 10.77 14.67
C SER A 15 -4.35 9.62 15.47
N THR A 16 -5.30 8.88 14.89
CA THR A 16 -5.99 7.74 15.55
C THR A 16 -5.47 6.37 15.10
N VAL A 17 -4.38 6.33 14.34
CA VAL A 17 -3.81 5.07 13.79
C VAL A 17 -3.31 4.13 14.89
N ASP A 18 -3.04 4.63 16.10
CA ASP A 18 -2.64 3.82 17.25
C ASP A 18 -3.70 2.75 17.60
N GLU A 19 -4.98 2.98 17.26
CA GLU A 19 -6.05 2.00 17.41
C GLU A 19 -5.89 0.79 16.45
N ILE A 20 -5.21 0.98 15.32
CA ILE A 20 -4.97 -0.06 14.30
C ILE A 20 -3.88 -1.05 14.78
N GLU A 21 -2.93 -0.58 15.59
CA GLU A 21 -1.86 -1.41 16.14
C GLU A 21 -2.35 -2.36 17.26
N GLY A 22 -3.49 -2.06 17.89
CA GLY A 22 -3.99 -2.77 19.09
C GLY A 22 -4.19 -4.28 18.95
N ASN A 23 -4.28 -4.80 17.72
CA ASN A 23 -4.40 -6.24 17.45
C ASN A 23 -3.05 -6.97 17.24
N GLY A 24 -1.91 -6.26 17.33
CA GLY A 24 -0.55 -6.83 17.26
C GLY A 24 -0.16 -7.47 15.92
N ARG A 25 -0.97 -7.28 14.87
CA ARG A 25 -0.78 -7.89 13.54
C ARG A 25 -0.21 -6.93 12.50
N LEU A 26 -0.14 -5.65 12.84
CA LEU A 26 0.23 -4.56 11.94
C LEU A 26 1.01 -3.50 12.73
N THR A 27 2.11 -3.02 12.15
CA THR A 27 2.93 -1.94 12.73
C THR A 27 2.77 -0.66 11.91
N ALA A 28 2.51 0.46 12.57
CA ALA A 28 2.46 1.78 11.99
C ALA A 28 3.82 2.47 12.11
N TYR A 29 4.26 3.13 11.04
CA TYR A 29 5.46 3.97 11.03
C TYR A 29 5.09 5.36 10.53
N TYR A 30 5.70 6.39 11.08
CA TYR A 30 5.50 7.78 10.65
C TYR A 30 6.78 8.32 10.01
N ALA A 31 6.63 9.16 8.99
CA ALA A 31 7.76 9.87 8.38
C ALA A 31 8.38 10.87 9.36
N HIS A 32 9.70 11.05 9.28
CA HIS A 32 10.38 12.01 10.15
C HIS A 32 9.91 13.45 9.87
N PRO A 33 9.83 14.32 10.90
CA PRO A 33 9.51 15.73 10.69
C PRO A 33 10.43 16.36 9.64
N TYR A 34 9.85 17.11 8.70
CA TYR A 34 10.55 17.78 7.60
C TYR A 34 11.25 16.85 6.59
N SER A 35 10.96 15.55 6.58
CA SER A 35 11.55 14.57 5.67
C SER A 35 10.60 14.11 4.56
N SER A 36 10.12 15.06 3.74
CA SER A 36 9.19 14.75 2.63
C SER A 36 9.74 13.74 1.62
N PHE A 37 11.07 13.67 1.47
CA PHE A 37 11.75 12.74 0.56
C PHE A 37 11.55 11.25 0.91
N GLU A 38 11.24 10.92 2.17
CA GLU A 38 10.94 9.55 2.60
C GLU A 38 9.68 8.99 1.92
N ARG A 39 8.87 9.86 1.32
CA ARG A 39 7.56 9.57 0.76
C ARG A 39 7.41 9.89 -0.73
N GLY A 40 8.52 9.99 -1.46
CA GLY A 40 8.48 10.30 -2.90
C GLY A 40 7.59 9.34 -3.74
N THR A 41 7.43 8.08 -3.30
CA THR A 41 6.50 7.14 -3.96
C THR A 41 5.03 7.54 -3.77
N SER A 42 4.63 7.96 -2.57
CA SER A 42 3.27 8.43 -2.30
C SER A 42 2.93 9.68 -3.11
N GLU A 43 3.88 10.62 -3.23
CA GLU A 43 3.70 11.84 -4.04
C GLU A 43 3.49 11.50 -5.52
N ASN A 44 4.25 10.53 -6.05
CA ASN A 44 4.08 10.05 -7.41
C ASN A 44 2.69 9.42 -7.63
N TRP A 45 2.17 8.65 -6.67
CA TRP A 45 0.81 8.10 -6.74
C TRP A 45 -0.27 9.19 -6.68
N ASN A 46 -0.12 10.17 -5.78
CA ASN A 46 -1.02 11.33 -5.71
C ASN A 46 -1.03 12.11 -7.03
N GLY A 47 0.12 12.24 -7.71
CA GLY A 47 0.21 12.84 -9.04
C GLY A 47 -0.64 12.14 -10.10
N ILE A 48 -0.82 10.83 -10.01
CA ILE A 48 -1.65 10.05 -10.96
C ILE A 48 -3.13 10.32 -10.68
N VAL A 49 -3.54 10.33 -9.41
CA VAL A 49 -4.91 10.71 -9.01
C VAL A 49 -5.25 12.11 -9.52
N ARG A 50 -4.30 13.05 -9.46
CA ARG A 50 -4.47 14.43 -9.93
C ARG A 50 -4.65 14.58 -11.45
N ARG A 51 -4.40 13.54 -12.25
CA ARG A 51 -4.77 13.52 -13.68
C ARG A 51 -6.28 13.43 -13.89
N PHE A 52 -7.00 12.87 -12.91
CA PHE A 52 -8.44 12.71 -12.93
C PHE A 52 -9.16 13.81 -12.15
N ILE A 53 -8.53 14.27 -11.07
CA ILE A 53 -9.13 15.25 -10.15
C ILE A 53 -8.22 16.48 -10.09
N PRO A 54 -8.56 17.56 -10.82
CA PRO A 54 -7.75 18.76 -10.84
C PRO A 54 -7.65 19.39 -9.44
N LYS A 55 -6.59 20.17 -9.22
CA LYS A 55 -6.42 20.93 -7.97
C LYS A 55 -7.60 21.91 -7.79
N GLY A 56 -8.01 22.13 -6.54
CA GLY A 56 -9.14 23.00 -6.20
C GLY A 56 -10.51 22.31 -6.22
N ARG A 57 -10.62 21.09 -6.77
CA ARG A 57 -11.83 20.27 -6.64
C ARG A 57 -11.78 19.49 -5.32
N SER A 58 -12.87 19.56 -4.56
CA SER A 58 -13.07 18.75 -3.35
C SER A 58 -13.05 17.26 -3.69
N LEU A 59 -12.41 16.45 -2.84
CA LEU A 59 -12.47 14.99 -2.90
C LEU A 59 -13.73 14.43 -2.20
N ALA A 60 -14.41 15.25 -1.39
CA ALA A 60 -15.56 14.82 -0.60
C ALA A 60 -16.76 14.43 -1.49
N ASP A 61 -16.93 15.11 -2.64
CA ASP A 61 -18.08 14.94 -3.53
C ASP A 61 -17.78 13.99 -4.70
N LEU A 62 -16.77 13.12 -4.57
CA LEU A 62 -16.45 12.15 -5.61
C LEU A 62 -17.44 10.99 -5.59
N GLU A 63 -18.09 10.79 -6.72
CA GLU A 63 -18.94 9.62 -6.94
C GLU A 63 -18.13 8.32 -6.84
N ALA A 64 -18.73 7.30 -6.21
CA ALA A 64 -18.11 6.00 -6.03
C ALA A 64 -17.68 5.34 -7.35
N GLU A 65 -18.41 5.60 -8.45
CA GLU A 65 -18.05 5.12 -9.78
C GLU A 65 -16.73 5.73 -10.27
N MET A 66 -16.56 7.04 -10.10
CA MET A 66 -15.33 7.74 -10.46
C MET A 66 -14.15 7.22 -9.64
N LEU A 67 -14.34 6.99 -8.33
CA LEU A 67 -13.32 6.41 -7.47
C LEU A 67 -12.92 5.00 -7.93
N THR A 68 -13.90 4.17 -8.27
CA THR A 68 -13.68 2.81 -8.80
C THR A 68 -12.90 2.84 -10.10
N ARG A 69 -13.23 3.78 -10.99
CA ARG A 69 -12.54 3.97 -12.27
C ARG A 69 -11.09 4.42 -12.07
N ILE A 70 -10.84 5.36 -11.16
CA ILE A 70 -9.48 5.81 -10.81
C ILE A 70 -8.66 4.65 -10.23
N ASN A 71 -9.22 3.90 -9.28
CA ASN A 71 -8.54 2.74 -8.67
C ASN A 71 -8.18 1.68 -9.71
N ARG A 72 -9.13 1.33 -10.60
CA ARG A 72 -8.88 0.39 -11.69
C ARG A 72 -7.76 0.88 -12.59
N TYR A 73 -7.80 2.14 -13.00
CA TYR A 73 -6.75 2.72 -13.83
C TYR A 73 -5.37 2.65 -13.16
N ILE A 74 -5.29 3.03 -11.89
CA ILE A 74 -4.04 3.04 -11.11
C ILE A 74 -3.42 1.64 -11.03
N ASN A 75 -4.25 0.62 -10.76
CA ASN A 75 -3.83 -0.77 -10.59
C ASN A 75 -3.50 -1.46 -11.91
N GLN A 76 -4.14 -1.06 -13.00
CA GLN A 76 -3.92 -1.61 -14.34
C GLN A 76 -2.87 -0.83 -15.15
N LEU A 77 -2.39 0.32 -14.69
CA LEU A 77 -1.43 1.15 -15.42
C LEU A 77 -0.05 0.47 -15.50
N PRO A 78 0.42 0.06 -16.70
CA PRO A 78 1.73 -0.55 -16.88
C PRO A 78 2.86 0.38 -16.43
N ARG A 79 3.84 -0.14 -15.69
CA ARG A 79 4.96 0.66 -15.16
C ARG A 79 6.26 0.27 -15.83
N ARG A 80 6.91 1.23 -16.49
CA ARG A 80 8.22 1.03 -17.13
C ARG A 80 9.28 0.45 -16.17
N ARG A 81 9.29 0.89 -14.91
CA ARG A 81 10.22 0.37 -13.87
C ARG A 81 10.03 -1.12 -13.59
N PHE A 82 8.85 -1.67 -13.88
CA PHE A 82 8.52 -3.08 -13.68
C PHE A 82 8.37 -3.83 -15.01
N ASN A 83 9.16 -3.46 -16.03
CA ASN A 83 9.10 -4.08 -17.37
C ASN A 83 7.69 -4.06 -17.97
N TYR A 84 6.95 -2.97 -17.74
CA TYR A 84 5.55 -2.80 -18.18
C TYR A 84 4.56 -3.80 -17.58
N LYS A 85 4.90 -4.49 -16.49
CA LYS A 85 3.89 -5.13 -15.66
C LYS A 85 3.03 -4.10 -14.92
N THR A 86 1.80 -4.49 -14.64
CA THR A 86 0.85 -3.71 -13.85
C THR A 86 1.06 -3.94 -12.35
N PRO A 87 0.74 -2.96 -11.49
CA PRO A 87 0.73 -3.15 -10.04
C PRO A 87 -0.12 -4.35 -9.60
N GLU A 88 -1.27 -4.58 -10.24
CA GLU A 88 -2.16 -5.70 -9.97
C GLU A 88 -1.48 -7.06 -10.20
N GLU A 89 -0.85 -7.27 -11.35
CA GLU A 89 -0.11 -8.50 -11.67
C GLU A 89 1.01 -8.77 -10.65
N LEU A 90 1.80 -7.74 -10.33
CA LEU A 90 2.90 -7.86 -9.38
C LEU A 90 2.40 -8.19 -7.97
N PHE A 91 1.27 -7.61 -7.57
CA PHE A 91 0.66 -7.87 -6.28
C PHE A 91 0.15 -9.31 -6.19
N GLU A 92 -0.51 -9.81 -7.22
CA GLU A 92 -0.95 -11.21 -7.30
C GLU A 92 0.21 -12.21 -7.26
N GLU A 93 1.29 -11.94 -7.99
CA GLU A 93 2.52 -12.75 -7.94
C GLU A 93 3.05 -12.82 -6.50
N LYS A 94 3.13 -11.69 -5.81
CA LYS A 94 3.61 -11.63 -4.43
C LYS A 94 2.66 -12.28 -3.42
N LEU A 95 1.35 -12.19 -3.64
CA LEU A 95 0.38 -12.89 -2.81
C LEU A 95 0.55 -14.41 -2.91
N LYS A 96 0.77 -14.95 -4.11
CA LYS A 96 1.03 -16.38 -4.33
C LYS A 96 2.30 -16.82 -3.59
N ASP A 97 3.37 -16.02 -3.65
CA ASP A 97 4.62 -16.27 -2.91
C ASP A 97 4.38 -16.34 -1.40
N ILE A 98 3.63 -15.38 -0.84
CA ILE A 98 3.30 -15.31 0.58
C ILE A 98 2.48 -16.54 1.01
N ILE A 99 1.45 -16.91 0.24
CA ILE A 99 0.60 -18.06 0.54
C ILE A 99 1.43 -19.36 0.53
N LYS A 100 2.29 -19.54 -0.47
CA LYS A 100 3.18 -20.71 -0.58
C LYS A 100 4.16 -20.80 0.61
N SER A 101 4.70 -19.66 1.04
CA SER A 101 5.60 -19.60 2.20
C SER A 101 4.89 -19.97 3.50
N ALA A 102 3.60 -19.65 3.63
CA ALA A 102 2.78 -20.00 4.79
C ALA A 102 2.37 -21.48 4.82
N SER A 103 2.23 -22.13 3.67
CA SER A 103 1.86 -23.55 3.56
C SER A 103 3.05 -24.52 3.66
N THR A 104 4.29 -24.02 3.66
CA THR A 104 5.46 -24.88 3.79
C THR A 104 5.63 -25.26 5.27
N PRO A 105 5.58 -26.56 5.65
CA PRO A 105 5.81 -26.95 7.03
C PRO A 105 7.22 -26.51 7.42
N LYS A 106 7.33 -25.74 8.52
CA LYS A 106 8.62 -25.45 9.14
C LYS A 106 9.26 -26.82 9.44
N ARG A 107 10.38 -27.15 8.81
CA ARG A 107 11.15 -28.34 9.21
C ARG A 107 11.46 -28.18 10.70
N CYS A 108 10.88 -29.03 11.54
CA CYS A 108 11.40 -29.23 12.88
C CYS A 108 12.83 -29.74 12.73
N SER A 109 13.82 -28.89 12.99
CA SER A 109 15.22 -29.29 13.05
C SER A 109 15.62 -29.76 14.46
N ALA A 110 14.66 -30.11 15.31
CA ALA A 110 14.93 -30.50 16.69
C ALA A 110 13.92 -31.53 17.18
N CYS A 111 14.11 -32.80 16.79
CA CYS A 111 13.67 -33.96 17.55
C CYS A 111 14.37 -35.23 17.06
N CYS A 112 15.72 -35.22 17.02
CA CYS A 112 16.53 -36.42 16.87
C CYS A 112 17.81 -36.23 17.68
N THR A 113 17.72 -36.37 19.00
CA THR A 113 18.67 -37.11 19.85
C THR A 113 18.08 -37.23 21.24
#